data_AF-A0A920RKV3-F1
#
_entry.id   AF-A0A920RKV3-F1
#
_cell.length_a   1.000
_cell.length_b   1.000
_cell.length_c   1.000
_cell.angle_alpha   90.00
_cell.angle_beta   90.00
_cell.angle_gamma   90.00
#
_symmetry.space_group_name_H-M   'P 1'
#
loop_
_entity.id
_entity.type
_entity.pdbx_description
1 polymer ?
#
loop_
_entity_poly.entity_id
_entity_poly.type
_entity_poly.pdbx_seq_one_letter_code
_entity_poly.pdbx_strand_id
1 'polypeptide(L)'
;MCSEGKDSDNEQSLLRAEQNLRKTLRAPRMHLLTQFNELPQGVKFLADMRSQLLSIKHETASLNAFDKEFKELLTTWFDVGFLELQRITWDAPAALLESLANHEAVHAIRSWQDIKHRLGAGRSLLLCTYSPADAERPLDFCVGGINQWYCRQHPAVAAHRQR
;
A
#
# COMPACT_ATOMS: atom_id res chain seq x y z
N MET A 1 -52.17 20.36 3.52
CA MET A 1 -50.75 20.79 3.47
C MET A 1 -50.20 20.70 4.89
N CYS A 2 -49.55 19.58 5.26
CA CYS A 2 -48.74 19.39 6.49
C CYS A 2 -48.28 17.92 6.64
N SER A 3 -47.79 17.30 5.56
CA SER A 3 -47.20 15.94 5.62
C SER A 3 -45.68 15.93 5.43
N GLU A 4 -45.10 16.99 4.87
CA GLU A 4 -43.67 17.01 4.50
C GLU A 4 -42.69 17.07 5.70
N GLY A 5 -43.13 17.56 6.86
CA GLY A 5 -42.23 17.72 8.02
C GLY A 5 -41.99 16.47 8.87
N LYS A 6 -42.82 15.43 8.74
CA LYS A 6 -42.70 14.19 9.54
C LYS A 6 -41.76 13.17 8.90
N ASP A 7 -41.70 13.18 7.57
CA ASP A 7 -40.84 12.29 6.79
C ASP A 7 -39.37 12.74 6.87
N SER A 8 -39.10 14.06 6.88
CA SER A 8 -37.75 14.60 7.03
C SER A 8 -37.13 14.31 8.41
N ASP A 9 -37.93 14.34 9.48
CA ASP A 9 -37.46 14.05 10.84
C ASP A 9 -37.18 12.55 11.04
N ASN A 10 -37.98 11.69 10.40
CA ASN A 10 -37.74 10.24 10.36
C ASN A 10 -36.48 9.90 9.56
N GLU A 11 -36.28 10.53 8.41
CA GLU A 11 -35.09 10.35 7.58
C GLU A 11 -33.82 10.78 8.31
N GLN A 12 -33.83 11.95 8.96
CA GLN A 12 -32.72 12.40 9.79
C GLN A 12 -32.44 11.44 10.95
N SER A 13 -33.48 10.88 11.57
CA SER A 13 -33.34 9.91 12.66
C SER A 13 -32.73 8.60 12.17
N LEU A 14 -33.13 8.13 10.99
CA LEU A 14 -32.56 6.95 10.33
C LEU A 14 -31.08 7.15 10.02
N LEU A 15 -30.73 8.30 9.42
CA LEU A 15 -29.35 8.65 9.07
C LEU A 15 -28.45 8.71 10.32
N ARG A 16 -28.94 9.27 11.43
CA ARG A 16 -28.22 9.30 12.71
C ARG A 16 -28.02 7.89 13.28
N ALA A 17 -29.04 7.03 13.22
CA ALA A 17 -28.95 5.66 13.68
C ALA A 17 -27.92 4.86 12.86
N GLU A 18 -27.93 5.03 11.54
CA GLU A 18 -26.95 4.43 10.63
C GLU A 18 -25.52 4.89 10.96
N GLN A 19 -25.31 6.20 11.12
CA GLN A 19 -24.00 6.74 11.48
C GLN A 19 -23.49 6.19 12.82
N ASN A 20 -24.36 6.06 13.82
CA ASN A 20 -24.01 5.48 15.10
C ASN A 20 -23.65 3.99 14.97
N LEU A 21 -24.43 3.21 14.21
CA LEU A 21 -24.13 1.81 13.95
C LEU A 21 -22.76 1.64 13.28
N ARG A 22 -22.46 2.45 12.25
CA ARG A 22 -21.16 2.46 11.57
C ARG A 22 -20.00 2.77 12.53
N LYS A 23 -20.19 3.72 13.46
CA LYS A 23 -19.18 4.07 14.48
C LYS A 23 -18.97 2.93 15.47
N THR A 24 -20.05 2.31 15.98
CA THR A 24 -19.98 1.24 16.98
C THR A 24 -19.41 -0.06 16.43
N LEU A 25 -19.66 -0.37 15.16
CA LEU A 25 -19.11 -1.57 14.51
C LEU A 25 -17.63 -1.46 14.15
N ARG A 26 -17.03 -0.26 14.23
CA ARG A 26 -15.61 -0.09 13.96
C ARG A 26 -14.78 -0.64 15.13
N ALA A 27 -13.93 -1.62 14.85
CA ALA A 27 -13.09 -2.22 15.90
C ALA A 27 -12.12 -1.17 16.51
N PRO A 28 -11.95 -1.10 17.85
CA PRO A 28 -11.09 -0.11 18.51
C PRO A 28 -9.64 -0.12 18.02
N ARG A 29 -9.11 -1.29 17.67
CA ARG A 29 -7.78 -1.47 17.07
C ARG A 29 -7.58 -0.64 15.80
N MET A 30 -8.64 -0.41 15.02
CA MET A 30 -8.54 0.38 13.78
C MET A 30 -8.28 1.86 14.07
N HIS A 31 -8.78 2.36 15.19
CA HIS A 31 -8.47 3.72 15.61
C HIS A 31 -6.99 3.86 15.94
N LEU A 32 -6.44 2.91 16.72
CA LEU A 32 -5.02 2.87 17.06
C LEU A 32 -4.14 2.75 15.81
N LEU A 33 -4.44 1.82 14.89
CA LEU A 33 -3.65 1.65 13.67
C LEU A 33 -3.67 2.89 12.78
N THR A 34 -4.76 3.67 12.78
CA THR A 34 -4.84 4.91 12.00
C THR A 34 -3.92 6.00 12.54
N GLN A 35 -3.70 6.05 13.86
CA GLN A 35 -2.81 7.04 14.50
C GLN A 35 -1.35 6.86 14.10
N PHE A 36 -0.93 5.63 13.76
CA PHE A 36 0.43 5.39 13.29
C PHE A 36 0.78 6.16 12.02
N ASN A 37 -0.19 6.55 11.19
CA ASN A 37 0.09 7.33 9.98
C ASN A 37 0.67 8.72 10.25
N GLU A 38 0.41 9.28 11.42
CA GLU A 38 0.93 10.59 11.81
C GLU A 38 2.40 10.51 12.24
N LEU A 39 2.90 9.29 12.47
CA LEU A 39 4.27 9.05 12.90
C LEU A 39 5.22 8.96 11.70
N PRO A 40 6.44 9.49 11.82
CA PRO A 40 7.51 9.19 10.87
C PRO A 40 7.66 7.67 10.73
N GLN A 41 7.73 7.17 9.49
CA GLN A 41 7.85 5.73 9.19
C GLN A 41 6.65 4.88 9.60
N GLY A 42 5.51 5.47 9.99
CA GLY A 42 4.34 4.75 10.45
C GLY A 42 3.72 3.81 9.42
N VAL A 43 3.62 4.25 8.17
CA VAL A 43 3.11 3.42 7.06
C VAL A 43 4.00 2.19 6.84
N LYS A 44 5.33 2.35 6.93
CA LYS A 44 6.28 1.23 6.84
C LYS A 44 6.09 0.26 8.00
N PHE A 45 5.97 0.78 9.23
CA PHE A 45 5.69 -0.05 10.40
C PHE A 45 4.41 -0.89 10.23
N LEU A 46 3.34 -0.30 9.69
CA LEU A 46 2.09 -1.00 9.42
C LEU A 46 2.26 -2.07 8.32
N ALA A 47 3.03 -1.78 7.26
CA ALA A 47 3.36 -2.77 6.25
C ALA A 47 4.18 -3.95 6.83
N ASP A 48 5.19 -3.67 7.64
CA ASP A 48 5.99 -4.69 8.34
C ASP A 48 5.13 -5.53 9.29
N MET A 49 4.26 -4.89 10.07
CA MET A 49 3.33 -5.56 10.98
C MET A 49 2.39 -6.51 10.23
N ARG A 50 1.81 -6.09 9.10
CA ARG A 50 0.95 -6.98 8.31
C ARG A 50 1.75 -8.10 7.65
N SER A 51 3.01 -7.88 7.28
CA SER A 51 3.89 -8.95 6.80
C SER A 51 4.04 -10.06 7.85
N GLN A 52 4.24 -9.69 9.11
CA GLN A 52 4.25 -10.62 10.23
C GLN A 52 2.86 -11.25 10.48
N LEU A 53 1.77 -10.48 10.37
CA LEU A 53 0.42 -11.03 10.50
C LEU A 53 0.13 -12.12 9.47
N LEU A 54 0.61 -11.96 8.23
CA LEU A 54 0.39 -12.92 7.16
C LEU A 54 1.02 -14.29 7.43
N SER A 55 2.07 -14.39 8.25
CA SER A 55 2.67 -15.67 8.61
C SER A 55 1.84 -16.45 9.63
N ILE A 56 1.06 -15.75 10.48
CA ILE A 56 0.28 -16.34 11.58
C ILE A 56 -1.25 -16.28 11.38
N LYS A 57 -1.76 -15.64 10.32
CA LYS A 57 -3.20 -15.37 10.18
C LYS A 57 -4.10 -16.60 10.13
N HIS A 58 -3.55 -17.77 9.82
CA HIS A 58 -4.27 -19.03 9.74
C HIS A 58 -4.45 -19.71 11.10
N GLU A 59 -3.80 -19.21 12.16
CA GLU A 59 -3.90 -19.78 13.51
C GLU A 59 -5.28 -19.58 14.14
N THR A 60 -5.94 -18.44 13.88
CA THR A 60 -7.26 -18.14 14.47
C THR A 60 -8.16 -17.33 13.53
N ALA A 61 -9.48 -17.50 13.66
CA ALA A 61 -10.47 -16.74 12.88
C ALA A 61 -10.40 -15.23 13.15
N SER A 62 -10.02 -14.82 14.36
CA SER A 62 -9.84 -13.42 14.73
C SER A 62 -8.65 -12.77 14.00
N LEU A 63 -7.52 -13.47 13.85
CA LEU A 63 -6.37 -12.96 13.09
C LEU A 63 -6.68 -12.85 11.59
N ASN A 64 -7.45 -13.78 11.03
CA ASN A 64 -7.91 -13.68 9.65
C ASN A 64 -8.87 -12.50 9.44
N ALA A 65 -9.80 -12.25 10.39
CA ALA A 65 -10.64 -11.05 10.37
C ALA A 65 -9.79 -9.78 10.48
N PHE A 66 -8.74 -9.80 11.29
CA PHE A 66 -7.81 -8.68 11.42
C PHE A 66 -7.01 -8.41 10.14
N ASP A 67 -6.53 -9.43 9.41
CA ASP A 67 -5.86 -9.23 8.10
C ASP A 67 -6.78 -8.54 7.09
N LYS A 68 -8.09 -8.82 7.11
CA LYS A 68 -9.06 -8.14 6.24
C LYS A 68 -9.17 -6.65 6.56
N GLU A 69 -9.33 -6.30 7.84
CA GLU A 69 -9.38 -4.90 8.27
C GLU A 69 -8.05 -4.18 7.98
N PHE A 70 -6.92 -4.84 8.21
CA PHE A 70 -5.58 -4.31 7.90
C PHE A 70 -5.42 -4.03 6.41
N LYS A 71 -5.93 -4.93 5.56
CA LYS A 71 -5.92 -4.76 4.11
C LYS A 71 -6.75 -3.54 3.67
N GLU A 72 -7.96 -3.38 4.18
CA GLU A 72 -8.82 -2.22 3.86
C GLU A 72 -8.14 -0.91 4.25
N LEU A 73 -7.52 -0.93 5.42
CA LEU A 73 -6.79 0.20 5.97
C LEU A 73 -5.61 0.61 5.08
N LEU A 74 -4.73 -0.35 4.73
CA LEU A 74 -3.61 -0.08 3.84
C LEU A 74 -4.06 0.31 2.43
N THR A 75 -5.18 -0.23 1.93
CA THR A 75 -5.72 0.16 0.62
C THR A 75 -6.13 1.63 0.58
N THR A 76 -6.59 2.18 1.71
CA THR A 76 -6.98 3.59 1.82
C THR A 76 -5.76 4.53 1.78
N TRP A 77 -4.57 4.04 2.14
CA TRP A 77 -3.36 4.86 2.27
C TRP A 77 -2.36 4.67 1.14
N PHE A 78 -2.26 3.46 0.58
CA PHE A 78 -1.50 3.18 -0.63
C PHE A 78 -2.31 3.49 -1.89
N ASP A 79 -2.91 4.68 -1.93
CA ASP A 79 -3.56 5.19 -3.14
C ASP A 79 -2.49 5.75 -4.10
N VAL A 80 -2.79 5.74 -5.40
CA VAL A 80 -1.89 6.10 -6.50
C VAL A 80 -1.33 7.53 -6.34
N GLY A 81 -2.01 8.39 -5.58
CA GLY A 81 -1.58 9.76 -5.29
C GLY A 81 -0.28 9.90 -4.49
N PHE A 82 0.21 8.83 -3.85
CA PHE A 82 1.46 8.85 -3.07
C PHE A 82 2.63 8.12 -3.76
N LEU A 83 2.43 7.70 -5.01
CA LEU A 83 3.47 7.03 -5.79
C LEU A 83 4.25 8.07 -6.60
N GLU A 84 5.53 8.22 -6.31
CA GLU A 84 6.45 8.94 -7.17
C GLU A 84 7.02 8.00 -8.23
N LEU A 85 6.86 8.38 -9.48
CA LEU A 85 7.43 7.66 -10.61
C LEU A 85 8.78 8.30 -10.96
N GLN A 86 9.86 7.57 -10.72
CA GLN A 86 11.21 8.02 -11.04
C GLN A 86 11.77 7.23 -12.22
N ARG A 87 12.36 7.93 -13.19
CA ARG A 87 13.07 7.30 -14.30
C ARG A 87 14.47 6.93 -13.84
N ILE A 88 14.82 5.64 -13.91
CA ILE A 88 16.16 5.16 -13.61
C ILE A 88 16.95 4.98 -14.92
N THR A 89 18.16 5.52 -14.94
CA THR A 89 19.17 5.32 -15.98
C THR A 89 20.37 4.55 -15.40
N TRP A 90 21.27 4.11 -16.27
CA TRP A 90 22.51 3.46 -15.86
C TRP A 90 23.41 4.34 -14.97
N ASP A 91 23.25 5.66 -15.04
CA ASP A 91 24.02 6.65 -14.25
C ASP A 91 23.51 6.79 -12.81
N ALA A 92 22.49 6.03 -12.41
CA ALA A 92 21.96 6.02 -11.06
C ALA A 92 23.02 5.54 -10.03
N PRO A 93 22.93 5.99 -8.77
CA PRO A 93 23.84 5.53 -7.71
C PRO A 93 23.85 4.00 -7.59
N ALA A 94 25.03 3.41 -7.36
CA ALA A 94 25.18 1.96 -7.23
C ALA A 94 24.26 1.36 -6.15
N ALA A 95 24.05 2.07 -5.04
CA ALA A 95 23.13 1.64 -3.98
C ALA A 95 21.67 1.53 -4.46
N LEU A 96 21.23 2.40 -5.38
CA LEU A 96 19.89 2.32 -5.98
C LEU A 96 19.79 1.12 -6.93
N LEU A 97 20.84 0.87 -7.72
CA LEU A 97 20.91 -0.27 -8.64
C LEU A 97 21.01 -1.61 -7.89
N GLU A 98 21.70 -1.67 -6.75
CA GLU A 98 21.75 -2.84 -5.89
C GLU A 98 20.38 -3.11 -5.24
N SER A 99 19.70 -2.06 -4.76
CA SER A 99 18.32 -2.16 -4.29
C SER A 99 17.40 -2.68 -5.39
N LEU A 100 17.53 -2.16 -6.62
CA LEU A 100 16.79 -2.64 -7.80
C LEU A 100 16.99 -4.15 -8.02
N ALA A 101 18.25 -4.61 -7.97
CA ALA A 101 18.61 -6.01 -8.17
C ALA A 101 18.02 -6.93 -7.09
N ASN A 102 18.03 -6.49 -5.84
CA ASN A 102 17.52 -7.26 -4.71
C ASN A 102 15.98 -7.38 -4.69
N HIS A 103 15.29 -6.41 -5.28
CA HIS A 103 13.83 -6.31 -5.21
C HIS A 103 13.12 -6.61 -6.56
N GLU A 104 13.83 -7.03 -7.61
CA GLU A 104 13.19 -7.42 -8.89
C GLU A 104 12.42 -8.73 -8.74
N ALA A 105 11.09 -8.64 -8.76
CA ALA A 105 10.19 -9.74 -8.45
C ALA A 105 9.81 -10.64 -9.64
N VAL A 106 10.06 -10.19 -10.87
CA VAL A 106 9.65 -10.89 -12.11
C VAL A 106 10.79 -11.68 -12.69
N HIS A 107 11.94 -11.03 -12.84
CA HIS A 107 13.13 -11.60 -13.44
C HIS A 107 14.30 -11.28 -12.55
N ALA A 108 14.73 -12.25 -11.75
CA ALA A 108 15.88 -12.08 -10.88
C ALA A 108 17.08 -11.54 -11.67
N ILE A 109 17.58 -10.37 -11.28
CA ILE A 109 18.80 -9.78 -11.83
C ILE A 109 19.97 -10.61 -11.31
N ARG A 110 20.73 -11.22 -12.22
CA ARG A 110 21.82 -12.15 -11.83
C ARG A 110 23.19 -11.50 -11.81
N SER A 111 23.35 -10.31 -12.40
CA SER A 111 24.64 -9.63 -12.49
C SER A 111 24.51 -8.14 -12.81
N TRP A 112 25.57 -7.38 -12.54
CA TRP A 112 25.69 -5.97 -12.96
C TRP A 112 25.61 -5.78 -14.48
N GLN A 113 26.02 -6.79 -15.28
CA GLN A 113 25.89 -6.76 -16.74
C GLN A 113 24.43 -6.86 -17.18
N ASP A 114 23.61 -7.64 -16.48
CA ASP A 114 22.17 -7.76 -16.71
C ASP A 114 21.46 -6.41 -16.48
N ILE A 115 21.80 -5.72 -15.39
CA ILE A 115 21.32 -4.35 -15.11
C ILE A 115 21.69 -3.40 -16.25
N LYS A 116 22.97 -3.44 -16.69
CA LYS A 116 23.46 -2.59 -17.78
C LYS A 116 22.74 -2.85 -19.10
N HIS A 117 22.40 -4.11 -19.38
CA HIS A 117 21.67 -4.48 -20.59
C HIS A 117 20.20 -3.99 -20.56
N ARG A 118 19.60 -3.98 -19.37
CA ARG A 118 18.23 -3.51 -19.12
C ARG A 118 18.10 -2.00 -19.12
N LEU A 119 19.12 -1.30 -18.62
CA LEU A 119 19.23 0.17 -18.60
C LEU A 119 20.05 0.73 -19.77
N GLY A 120 20.36 -0.09 -20.77
CA GLY A 120 21.17 0.28 -21.92
C GLY A 120 20.50 1.31 -22.83
N ALA A 121 21.23 1.80 -23.83
CA ALA A 121 20.79 2.89 -24.69
C ALA A 121 19.36 2.69 -25.25
N GLY A 122 18.48 3.64 -24.96
CA GLY A 122 17.07 3.63 -25.37
C GLY A 122 16.11 2.88 -24.44
N ARG A 123 16.61 2.21 -23.39
CA ARG A 123 15.79 1.53 -22.37
C ARG A 123 15.89 2.29 -21.06
N SER A 124 14.75 2.58 -20.45
CA SER A 124 14.68 3.11 -19.09
C SER A 124 13.65 2.33 -18.30
N LEU A 125 13.97 2.06 -17.05
CA LEU A 125 13.03 1.50 -16.10
C LEU A 125 12.35 2.63 -15.35
N LEU A 126 11.09 2.40 -15.00
CA LEU A 126 10.33 3.27 -14.13
C LEU A 126 10.30 2.62 -12.75
N LEU A 127 10.72 3.40 -11.77
CA LEU A 127 10.67 3.06 -10.36
C LEU A 127 9.45 3.75 -9.77
N CYS A 128 8.56 2.99 -9.13
CA CYS A 128 7.53 3.56 -8.29
C CYS A 128 8.00 3.50 -6.84
N THR A 129 8.13 4.65 -6.19
CA THR A 129 8.46 4.77 -4.78
C THR A 129 7.32 5.41 -4.01
N TYR A 130 7.06 4.90 -2.81
CA TYR A 130 6.28 5.63 -1.83
C TYR A 130 7.22 6.60 -1.11
N SER A 131 7.02 7.90 -1.31
CA SER A 131 7.84 8.94 -0.69
C SER A 131 7.01 9.62 0.41
N PRO A 132 7.27 9.37 1.71
CA PRO A 132 6.89 10.33 2.73
C PRO A 132 7.67 11.62 2.45
N ALA A 133 7.03 12.77 2.62
CA ALA A 133 7.58 14.09 2.28
C ALA A 133 8.99 14.40 2.84
N ASP A 134 9.50 13.63 3.82
CA ASP A 134 10.76 13.85 4.53
C ASP A 134 11.73 12.63 4.57
N ALA A 135 11.60 11.62 3.71
CA ALA A 135 12.50 10.45 3.75
C ALA A 135 13.69 10.57 2.77
N GLU A 136 14.91 10.68 3.28
CA GLU A 136 16.17 10.56 2.50
C GLU A 136 16.32 9.20 1.79
N ARG A 137 15.51 8.21 2.17
CA ARG A 137 15.53 6.86 1.60
C ARG A 137 14.11 6.43 1.24
N PRO A 138 13.82 6.14 -0.04
CA PRO A 138 12.51 5.67 -0.45
C PRO A 138 12.17 4.34 0.24
N LEU A 139 10.95 4.26 0.78
CA LEU A 139 10.43 3.09 1.45
C LEU A 139 9.73 2.24 0.41
N ASP A 140 10.23 1.01 0.25
CA ASP A 140 9.69 -0.03 -0.62
C ASP A 140 9.64 0.31 -2.13
N PHE A 141 10.55 -0.32 -2.87
CA PHE A 141 10.71 -0.14 -4.31
C PHE A 141 9.83 -1.11 -5.09
N CYS A 142 8.99 -0.59 -5.99
CA CYS A 142 8.36 -1.40 -7.03
C CYS A 142 9.02 -1.08 -8.39
N VAL A 143 9.70 -2.06 -8.97
CA VAL A 143 10.33 -1.94 -10.30
C VAL A 143 9.35 -2.44 -11.35
N GLY A 144 8.86 -1.52 -12.21
CA GLY A 144 7.99 -1.85 -13.33
C GLY A 144 8.66 -1.56 -14.66
N GLY A 145 8.81 -2.58 -15.51
CA GLY A 145 9.11 -2.37 -16.92
C GLY A 145 7.89 -1.80 -17.64
N ILE A 146 8.11 -0.89 -18.60
CA ILE A 146 7.07 -0.15 -19.35
C ILE A 146 5.97 -1.03 -19.97
N ASN A 147 6.15 -2.35 -20.10
CA ASN A 147 5.18 -3.27 -20.69
C ASN A 147 4.72 -4.43 -19.79
N GLN A 148 5.11 -4.50 -18.52
CA GLN A 148 4.64 -5.55 -17.59
C GLN A 148 4.70 -5.06 -16.15
N TRP A 149 3.55 -4.55 -15.68
CA TRP A 149 3.32 -4.06 -14.32
C TRP A 149 3.27 -5.22 -13.33
N TYR A 150 4.42 -5.77 -12.97
CA TYR A 150 4.51 -6.73 -11.88
C TYR A 150 5.04 -6.02 -10.64
N CYS A 151 4.14 -5.38 -9.90
CA CYS A 151 4.39 -5.14 -8.50
C CYS A 151 4.38 -6.49 -7.79
N ARG A 152 5.51 -6.90 -7.18
CA ARG A 152 5.39 -7.45 -5.84
C ARG A 152 4.90 -6.27 -5.02
N GLN A 153 3.58 -6.14 -4.91
CA GLN A 153 3.05 -5.48 -3.75
C GLN A 153 3.74 -6.18 -2.57
N HIS A 154 4.33 -5.40 -1.67
CA HIS A 154 4.76 -5.91 -0.37
C HIS A 154 3.70 -6.94 0.09
N PRO A 155 4.04 -8.09 0.69
CA PRO A 155 3.01 -9.06 1.07
C PRO A 155 1.85 -8.40 1.85
N ALA A 156 2.16 -7.33 2.59
CA ALA A 156 1.22 -6.42 3.24
C ALA A 156 0.37 -5.47 2.38
N VAL A 157 0.55 -5.37 1.07
CA VAL A 157 -0.21 -4.48 0.17
C VAL A 157 -0.76 -5.27 -1.02
N ALA A 158 -0.67 -6.60 -0.99
CA ALA A 158 -1.12 -7.48 -2.07
C ALA A 158 -2.65 -7.41 -2.29
N ALA A 159 -3.10 -6.47 -3.11
CA ALA A 159 -4.41 -6.34 -3.70
C ALA A 159 -4.48 -7.15 -5.00
N HIS A 160 -5.11 -8.32 -4.89
CA HIS A 160 -5.86 -9.02 -5.92
C HIS A 160 -5.76 -8.45 -7.35
N ARG A 161 -4.81 -8.97 -8.14
CA ARG A 161 -4.93 -9.02 -9.60
C ARG A 161 -4.53 -10.41 -10.10
N GLN A 162 -5.39 -11.39 -9.81
CA GLN A 162 -5.52 -12.55 -10.68
C GLN A 162 -6.52 -12.19 -11.78
N ARG A 163 -5.99 -11.91 -12.97
CA ARG A 163 -6.43 -12.47 -14.26
C ARG A 163 -5.30 -12.29 -15.25
#